data_AF-A0A4Q8AMN5-F1
#
_entry.id   AF-A0A4Q8AMN5-F1
#
_cell.length_a   1.000
_cell.length_b   1.000
_cell.length_c   1.000
_cell.angle_alpha   90.00
_cell.angle_beta   90.00
_cell.angle_gamma   90.00
#
_symmetry.space_group_name_H-M   'P 1'
#
loop_
_entity.id
_entity.type
_entity.pdbx_description
1 polymer ?
#
loop_
_entity_poly.entity_id
_entity_poly.type
_entity_poly.pdbx_seq_one_letter_code
_entity_poly.pdbx_strand_id
1 'polypeptide(L)'
;MLSEWTDFFVASAGAAAALAGLIIVAVSGDVDRVIAIPGMASRAGVAIALLVMSTLIALGALIPHSSALGYGALVVLTGLVATLLATLSLLRLVRSRTGSLSEAFLKGAFGVLPALLAVIGGVLVMLGTDAGLGRVATGILLAVVFSVISSWVILIEIRR
;
A
#
# COMPACT_ATOMS: atom_id res chain seq x y z
N MET A 1 11.62 13.58 -17.32
CA MET A 1 11.09 13.23 -15.97
C MET A 1 10.38 11.88 -15.99
N LEU A 2 9.07 11.75 -16.23
CA LEU A 2 8.38 10.43 -16.16
C LEU A 2 9.02 9.36 -17.06
N SER A 3 9.53 9.75 -18.23
CA SER A 3 10.22 8.87 -19.18
C SER A 3 11.45 8.16 -18.60
N GLU A 4 12.19 8.81 -17.69
CA GLU A 4 13.37 8.23 -17.03
C GLU A 4 13.01 7.17 -15.97
N TRP A 5 11.76 7.20 -15.50
CA TRP A 5 11.24 6.29 -14.47
C TRP A 5 10.42 5.14 -15.06
N THR A 6 10.32 5.07 -16.38
CA THR A 6 9.49 4.07 -17.08
C THR A 6 9.81 2.65 -16.62
N ASP A 7 11.08 2.26 -16.62
CA ASP A 7 11.50 0.91 -16.23
C ASP A 7 11.14 0.59 -14.77
N PHE A 8 11.29 1.57 -13.88
CA PHE A 8 10.89 1.44 -12.48
C PHE A 8 9.38 1.22 -12.35
N PHE A 9 8.55 1.98 -13.07
CA PHE A 9 7.10 1.84 -13.02
C PHE A 9 6.62 0.54 -13.68
N VAL A 10 7.23 0.11 -14.79
CA VAL A 10 6.93 -1.21 -15.40
C VAL A 10 7.22 -2.34 -14.41
N ALA A 11 8.42 -2.34 -13.82
CA ALA A 11 8.80 -3.36 -12.84
C ALA A 11 7.90 -3.33 -11.59
N SER A 12 7.61 -2.14 -11.07
CA SER A 12 6.78 -1.96 -9.89
C SER A 12 5.33 -2.37 -10.11
N ALA A 13 4.74 -2.05 -11.27
CA ALA A 13 3.38 -2.44 -11.61
C ALA A 13 3.22 -3.96 -11.60
N GLY A 14 4.14 -4.67 -12.27
CA GLY A 14 4.14 -6.14 -12.31
C GLY A 14 4.36 -6.77 -10.93
N ALA A 15 5.38 -6.31 -10.19
CA ALA A 15 5.70 -6.85 -8.87
C ALA A 15 4.56 -6.64 -7.87
N ALA A 16 4.01 -5.42 -7.79
CA ALA A 16 2.93 -5.12 -6.86
C ALA A 16 1.64 -5.88 -7.21
N ALA A 17 1.29 -5.98 -8.49
CA ALA A 17 0.12 -6.72 -8.94
C ALA A 17 0.24 -8.22 -8.64
N ALA A 18 1.41 -8.81 -8.91
CA ALA A 18 1.69 -10.22 -8.61
C ALA A 18 1.60 -10.51 -7.11
N LEU A 19 2.21 -9.67 -6.26
CA LEU A 19 2.15 -9.82 -4.81
C LEU A 19 0.72 -9.66 -4.28
N ALA A 20 -0.07 -8.73 -4.83
CA ALA A 20 -1.46 -8.56 -4.43
C ALA A 20 -2.27 -9.83 -4.71
N GLY A 21 -2.07 -10.41 -5.91
CA GLY A 21 -2.67 -11.69 -6.29
C GLY A 21 -2.25 -12.84 -5.36
N LEU A 22 -0.96 -12.94 -5.04
CA LEU A 22 -0.45 -13.99 -4.14
C LEU A 22 -1.06 -13.91 -2.73
N ILE A 23 -1.25 -12.70 -2.18
CA ILE A 23 -1.90 -12.52 -0.89
C ILE A 23 -3.37 -12.96 -0.96
N ILE A 24 -4.09 -12.59 -2.02
CA ILE A 24 -5.49 -13.00 -2.21
C ILE A 24 -5.60 -14.54 -2.29
N VAL A 25 -4.71 -15.19 -3.05
CA VAL A 25 -4.66 -16.65 -3.16
C VAL A 25 -4.39 -17.28 -1.79
N ALA A 26 -3.39 -16.80 -1.06
CA ALA A 26 -3.05 -17.31 0.27
C ALA A 26 -4.22 -17.19 1.26
N VAL A 27 -4.90 -16.05 1.27
CA VAL A 27 -6.07 -15.81 2.14
C VAL A 27 -7.27 -16.67 1.72
N SER A 28 -7.45 -16.93 0.43
CA SER A 28 -8.56 -17.75 -0.08
C SER A 28 -8.46 -19.23 0.27
N GLY A 29 -7.26 -19.72 0.62
CA GLY A 29 -7.04 -21.12 0.96
C GLY A 29 -7.75 -21.57 2.25
N ASP A 30 -7.98 -20.66 3.19
CA ASP A 30 -8.74 -20.90 4.43
C ASP A 30 -9.30 -19.58 4.96
N VAL A 31 -10.36 -19.10 4.29
CA VAL A 31 -10.98 -17.80 4.63
C VAL A 31 -11.55 -17.83 6.05
N ASP A 32 -12.14 -18.97 6.47
CA ASP A 32 -12.76 -19.13 7.78
C ASP A 32 -11.74 -18.93 8.91
N ARG A 33 -10.54 -19.48 8.77
CA ARG A 33 -9.47 -19.27 9.75
C ARG A 33 -8.94 -17.84 9.75
N VAL A 34 -8.84 -17.19 8.59
CA VAL A 34 -8.41 -15.78 8.49
C VAL A 34 -9.38 -14.84 9.19
N ILE A 35 -10.69 -15.06 9.05
CA ILE A 35 -11.70 -14.23 9.70
C ILE A 35 -11.86 -14.56 11.19
N ALA A 36 -11.55 -15.79 11.61
CA ALA A 36 -11.59 -16.19 13.01
C ALA A 36 -10.51 -15.50 13.86
N ILE A 37 -9.35 -15.17 13.28
CA ILE A 37 -8.26 -14.49 13.97
C ILE A 37 -8.51 -12.97 14.02
N PRO A 38 -8.67 -12.36 15.20
CA PRO A 38 -8.97 -10.93 15.31
C PRO A 38 -7.93 -10.04 14.61
N GLY A 39 -8.41 -9.18 13.71
CA GLY A 39 -7.59 -8.20 12.99
C GLY A 39 -6.83 -8.75 11.78
N MET A 40 -6.84 -10.06 11.53
CA MET A 40 -6.01 -10.65 10.46
C MET A 40 -6.56 -10.36 9.06
N ALA A 41 -7.87 -10.47 8.88
CA ALA A 41 -8.54 -10.00 7.66
C ALA A 41 -8.29 -8.52 7.36
N SER A 42 -8.29 -7.67 8.41
CA SER A 42 -7.99 -6.24 8.27
C SER A 42 -6.55 -6.00 7.83
N ARG A 43 -5.60 -6.78 8.36
CA ARG A 43 -4.18 -6.69 7.98
C ARG A 43 -3.96 -7.11 6.53
N ALA A 44 -4.59 -8.21 6.11
CA ALA A 44 -4.57 -8.66 4.72
C ALA A 44 -5.13 -7.57 3.79
N GLY A 45 -6.26 -6.97 4.15
CA GLY A 45 -6.89 -5.90 3.39
C GLY A 45 -5.99 -4.67 3.21
N VAL A 46 -5.27 -4.24 4.26
CA VAL A 46 -4.32 -3.12 4.16
C VAL A 46 -3.14 -3.44 3.25
N ALA A 47 -2.57 -4.64 3.36
CA ALA A 47 -1.48 -5.07 2.49
C ALA A 47 -1.92 -5.10 1.02
N ILE A 48 -3.10 -5.67 0.74
CA ILE A 48 -3.68 -5.66 -0.62
C ILE A 48 -3.91 -4.23 -1.10
N ALA A 49 -4.49 -3.36 -0.28
CA ALA A 49 -4.76 -1.97 -0.63
C ALA A 49 -3.47 -1.19 -0.98
N LEU A 50 -2.39 -1.39 -0.23
CA LEU A 50 -1.09 -0.78 -0.49
C LEU A 50 -0.46 -1.26 -1.80
N LEU A 51 -0.58 -2.55 -2.10
CA LEU A 51 -0.09 -3.10 -3.36
C LEU A 51 -0.93 -2.63 -4.55
N VAL A 52 -2.26 -2.60 -4.43
CA VAL A 52 -3.15 -2.07 -5.47
C VAL A 52 -2.90 -0.57 -5.70
N MET A 53 -2.73 0.22 -4.63
CA MET A 53 -2.31 1.61 -4.74
C MET A 53 -1.01 1.73 -5.55
N SER A 54 0.01 0.95 -5.20
CA SER A 54 1.30 0.93 -5.90
C SER A 54 1.16 0.56 -7.38
N THR A 55 0.33 -0.45 -7.69
CA THR A 55 0.03 -0.85 -9.06
C THR A 55 -0.67 0.26 -9.84
N LEU A 56 -1.70 0.90 -9.28
CA LEU A 56 -2.43 1.98 -9.94
C LEU A 56 -1.53 3.19 -10.20
N ILE A 57 -0.70 3.56 -9.22
CA ILE A 57 0.30 4.61 -9.39
C ILE A 57 1.24 4.28 -10.55
N ALA A 58 1.81 3.07 -10.54
CA ALA A 58 2.77 2.66 -11.55
C ALA A 58 2.15 2.58 -12.96
N LEU A 59 0.95 2.02 -13.09
CA LEU A 59 0.22 1.99 -14.37
C LEU A 59 -0.18 3.40 -14.82
N GLY A 60 -0.58 4.28 -13.89
CA GLY A 60 -0.92 5.66 -14.18
C GLY A 60 0.25 6.46 -14.76
N ALA A 61 1.47 6.19 -14.29
CA ALA A 61 2.70 6.79 -14.81
C ALA A 61 3.02 6.37 -16.26
N LEU A 62 2.51 5.20 -16.70
CA LEU A 62 2.72 4.65 -18.03
C LEU A 62 1.66 5.10 -19.05
N ILE A 63 0.64 5.84 -18.61
CA ILE A 63 -0.37 6.40 -19.52
C ILE A 63 0.29 7.50 -20.39
N PRO A 64 0.31 7.32 -21.72
CA PRO A 64 0.94 8.29 -22.62
C PRO A 64 0.18 9.62 -22.60
N HIS A 65 0.91 10.73 -22.77
CA HIS A 65 0.37 12.10 -22.77
C HIS A 65 -0.36 12.50 -21.47
N SER A 66 -0.06 11.85 -20.34
CA SER A 66 -0.59 12.24 -19.04
C SER A 66 0.00 13.59 -18.60
N SER A 67 -0.87 14.50 -18.16
CA SER A 67 -0.44 15.76 -17.56
C SER A 67 0.09 15.53 -16.13
N ALA A 68 1.05 16.34 -15.68
CA ALA A 68 1.58 16.26 -14.32
C ALA A 68 0.47 16.40 -13.26
N LEU A 69 -0.53 17.25 -13.52
CA LEU A 69 -1.69 17.43 -12.66
C LEU A 69 -2.57 16.18 -12.63
N GLY A 70 -2.84 15.56 -13.78
CA GLY A 70 -3.65 14.35 -13.88
C GLY A 70 -2.99 13.15 -13.19
N TYR A 71 -1.70 12.93 -13.44
CA TYR A 71 -0.95 11.87 -12.78
C TYR A 71 -0.83 12.13 -11.27
N GLY A 72 -0.47 13.34 -10.86
CA GLY A 72 -0.40 13.72 -9.45
C GLY A 72 -1.73 13.54 -8.72
N ALA A 73 -2.86 13.90 -9.34
CA ALA A 73 -4.19 13.69 -8.79
C ALA A 73 -4.51 12.20 -8.60
N LEU A 74 -4.14 11.34 -9.55
CA LEU A 74 -4.29 9.88 -9.42
C LEU A 74 -3.48 9.35 -8.24
N VAL A 75 -2.23 9.78 -8.09
CA VAL A 75 -1.36 9.39 -6.98
C VAL A 75 -1.94 9.84 -5.63
N VAL A 76 -2.41 11.09 -5.55
CA VAL A 76 -3.04 11.61 -4.32
C VAL A 76 -4.31 10.83 -4.00
N LEU A 77 -5.19 10.60 -4.97
CA LEU A 77 -6.46 9.92 -4.75
C LEU A 77 -6.25 8.47 -4.28
N THR A 78 -5.38 7.72 -4.95
CA THR A 78 -5.05 6.35 -4.56
C THR A 78 -4.35 6.30 -3.19
N GLY A 79 -3.42 7.21 -2.92
CA GLY A 79 -2.76 7.35 -1.63
C GLY A 79 -3.71 7.71 -0.48
N LEU A 80 -4.69 8.59 -0.70
CA LEU A 80 -5.70 8.96 0.29
C LEU A 80 -6.62 7.77 0.61
N VAL A 81 -7.04 7.02 -0.41
CA VAL A 81 -7.84 5.79 -0.20
C VAL A 81 -7.05 4.77 0.63
N ALA A 82 -5.79 4.52 0.29
CA ALA A 82 -4.95 3.60 1.05
C ALA A 82 -4.72 4.09 2.50
N THR A 83 -4.49 5.39 2.69
CA THR A 83 -4.34 6.01 4.01
C THR A 83 -5.60 5.86 4.84
N LEU A 84 -6.77 6.08 4.24
CA LEU A 84 -8.06 5.91 4.91
C LEU A 84 -8.27 4.47 5.37
N LEU A 85 -8.03 3.50 4.48
CA LEU A 85 -8.16 2.08 4.82
C LEU A 85 -7.19 1.68 5.94
N ALA A 86 -5.91 2.07 5.85
CA ALA A 86 -4.92 1.82 6.90
C ALA A 86 -5.30 2.44 8.24
N THR A 87 -5.84 3.67 8.22
CA THR A 87 -6.27 4.37 9.43
C THR A 87 -7.49 3.71 10.05
N LEU A 88 -8.49 3.31 9.24
CA LEU A 88 -9.66 2.57 9.73
C LEU A 88 -9.25 1.24 10.35
N SER A 89 -8.29 0.53 9.76
CA SER A 89 -7.73 -0.70 10.31
C SER A 89 -7.01 -0.47 11.65
N LEU A 90 -6.23 0.61 11.76
CA LEU A 90 -5.59 1.00 13.02
C LEU A 90 -6.61 1.33 14.11
N LEU A 91 -7.64 2.11 13.78
CA LEU A 91 -8.71 2.46 14.71
C LEU A 91 -9.46 1.23 15.22
N ARG A 92 -9.72 0.25 14.34
CA ARG A 92 -10.32 -1.04 14.73
C ARG A 92 -9.41 -1.81 15.70
N LEU A 93 -8.11 -1.85 15.45
CA LEU A 93 -7.12 -2.52 16.30
C LEU A 93 -7.01 -1.88 17.69
N VAL A 94 -7.00 -0.54 17.75
CA VAL A 94 -6.97 0.19 19.04
C VAL A 94 -8.27 -0.04 19.81
N ARG A 95 -9.42 -0.03 19.12
CA ARG A 95 -10.74 -0.21 19.75
C ARG A 95 -10.96 -1.63 20.27
N SER A 96 -10.37 -2.64 19.65
CA SER A 96 -10.46 -4.04 20.12
C SER A 96 -9.66 -4.32 21.40
N ARG A 97 -8.91 -3.35 21.95
CA ARG A 97 -8.07 -3.46 23.18
C ARG A 97 -7.12 -4.66 23.20
N THR A 98 -6.80 -5.22 22.04
CA THR A 98 -5.88 -6.34 21.88
C THR A 98 -4.44 -5.83 21.82
N GLY A 99 -3.85 -5.51 22.98
CA GLY A 99 -2.42 -5.20 23.13
C GLY A 99 -2.09 -3.77 23.59
N SER A 100 -0.79 -3.49 23.70
CA SER A 100 -0.25 -2.16 24.08
C SER A 100 -0.45 -1.14 22.96
N LEU A 101 -0.74 0.11 23.31
CA LEU A 101 -0.85 1.22 22.35
C LEU A 101 0.38 1.36 21.46
N SER A 102 1.57 1.06 21.98
CA SER A 102 2.83 1.08 21.23
C SER A 102 2.84 0.06 20.09
N GLU A 103 2.36 -1.16 20.34
CA GLU A 103 2.29 -2.21 19.32
C GLU A 103 1.26 -1.89 18.25
N ALA A 104 0.11 -1.33 18.64
CA ALA A 104 -0.89 -0.88 17.70
C ALA A 104 -0.34 0.23 16.80
N PHE A 105 0.40 1.18 17.37
CA PHE A 105 1.01 2.28 16.63
C PHE A 105 2.09 1.79 15.64
N LEU A 106 2.97 0.88 16.09
CA LEU A 106 3.99 0.29 15.23
C LEU A 106 3.37 -0.50 14.06
N LYS A 107 2.30 -1.27 14.34
CA LYS A 107 1.54 -2.00 13.32
C LYS A 107 0.81 -1.04 12.36
N GLY A 108 0.26 0.06 12.87
CA GLY A 108 -0.42 1.08 12.07
C GLY A 108 0.53 1.86 11.16
N ALA A 109 1.75 2.14 11.63
CA ALA A 109 2.76 2.85 10.86
C ALA A 109 3.12 2.13 9.55
N PHE A 110 3.11 0.79 9.55
CA PHE A 110 3.32 -0.01 8.33
C PHE A 110 2.26 0.21 7.25
N GLY A 111 1.03 0.52 7.63
CA GLY A 111 -0.04 0.82 6.66
C GLY A 111 -0.02 2.28 6.19
N VAL A 112 0.21 3.21 7.13
CA VAL A 112 0.00 4.64 6.91
C VAL A 112 1.21 5.30 6.25
N LEU A 113 2.42 4.93 6.64
CA LEU A 113 3.64 5.59 6.16
C LEU A 113 3.83 5.54 4.63
N PRO A 114 3.70 4.37 3.94
CA PRO A 114 3.86 4.32 2.49
C PRO A 114 2.79 5.13 1.76
N ALA A 115 1.56 5.09 2.26
CA ALA A 115 0.43 5.81 1.67
C ALA A 115 0.60 7.33 1.81
N LEU A 116 1.06 7.82 2.97
CA LEU A 116 1.38 9.23 3.15
C LEU A 116 2.52 9.70 2.25
N LEU A 117 3.57 8.89 2.08
CA LEU A 117 4.66 9.23 1.15
C LEU A 117 4.16 9.31 -0.29
N ALA A 118 3.26 8.42 -0.70
CA ALA A 118 2.62 8.49 -2.01
C ALA A 118 1.81 9.79 -2.14
N VAL A 119 0.98 10.15 -1.15
CA VAL A 119 0.21 11.42 -1.16
C VAL A 119 1.13 12.64 -1.27
N ILE A 120 2.18 12.71 -0.44
CA ILE A 120 3.15 13.81 -0.47
C ILE A 120 3.85 13.86 -1.84
N GLY A 121 4.23 12.71 -2.39
CA GLY A 121 4.82 12.61 -3.72
C GLY A 121 3.87 13.09 -4.82
N GLY A 122 2.60 12.69 -4.77
CA GLY A 122 1.57 13.14 -5.71
C GLY A 122 1.35 14.65 -5.66
N VAL A 123 1.24 15.24 -4.47
CA VAL A 123 1.15 16.70 -4.30
C VAL A 123 2.38 17.41 -4.88
N LEU A 124 3.58 16.89 -4.59
CA LEU A 124 4.82 17.43 -5.13
C LEU A 124 4.91 17.36 -6.66
N VAL A 125 4.38 16.29 -7.26
CA VAL A 125 4.28 16.15 -8.72
C VAL A 125 3.31 17.18 -9.30
N MET A 126 2.17 17.43 -8.64
CA MET A 126 1.24 18.48 -9.06
C MET A 126 1.88 19.88 -9.00
N LEU A 127 2.80 20.10 -8.06
CA LEU A 127 3.57 21.34 -7.92
C LEU A 127 4.76 21.42 -8.90
N GLY A 128 5.01 20.40 -9.72
CA GLY A 128 6.10 20.39 -10.70
C GLY A 128 7.50 20.26 -10.08
N THR A 129 7.61 19.71 -8.86
CA THR A 129 8.90 19.55 -8.18
C THR A 129 9.60 18.24 -8.55
N ASP A 130 10.91 18.30 -8.80
CA ASP A 130 11.73 17.13 -9.18
C ASP A 130 11.72 16.02 -8.12
N ALA A 131 11.57 16.39 -6.85
CA ALA A 131 11.52 15.45 -5.72
C ALA A 131 10.22 14.62 -5.66
N GLY A 132 9.18 14.97 -6.43
CA GLY A 132 7.88 14.31 -6.39
C GLY A 132 7.95 12.83 -6.74
N LEU A 133 8.57 12.49 -7.87
CA LEU A 133 8.68 11.10 -8.33
C LEU A 133 9.51 10.24 -7.38
N GLY A 134 10.58 10.79 -6.78
CA GLY A 134 11.38 10.09 -5.78
C GLY A 134 10.58 9.71 -4.53
N ARG A 135 9.68 10.59 -4.06
CA ARG A 135 8.78 10.27 -2.93
C ARG A 135 7.72 9.24 -3.30
N VAL A 136 7.17 9.31 -4.51
CA VAL A 136 6.25 8.28 -5.03
C VAL A 136 6.94 6.91 -5.07
N ALA A 137 8.15 6.84 -5.65
CA ALA A 137 8.93 5.60 -5.72
C ALA A 137 9.24 5.04 -4.32
N THR A 138 9.59 5.91 -3.37
CA THR A 138 9.81 5.51 -1.97
C THR A 138 8.55 4.93 -1.32
N GLY A 139 7.38 5.55 -1.57
CA GLY A 139 6.09 5.05 -1.13
C GLY A 139 5.77 3.66 -1.69
N ILE A 140 6.03 3.43 -2.97
CA ILE A 140 5.85 2.11 -3.62
C ILE A 140 6.77 1.05 -3.00
N LEU A 141 8.06 1.35 -2.82
CA LEU A 141 9.01 0.42 -2.24
C LEU A 141 8.63 0.01 -0.81
N LEU A 142 8.26 0.98 0.03
CA LEU A 142 7.81 0.69 1.39
C LEU A 142 6.49 -0.10 1.39
N ALA A 143 5.56 0.21 0.49
CA ALA A 143 4.31 -0.52 0.35
C ALA A 143 4.57 -2.00 0.01
N VAL A 144 5.52 -2.29 -0.90
CA VAL A 144 5.94 -3.66 -1.21
C VAL A 144 6.53 -4.36 0.01
N VAL A 145 7.53 -3.76 0.67
CA VAL A 145 8.20 -4.35 1.83
C VAL A 145 7.21 -4.66 2.96
N PHE A 146 6.36 -3.71 3.31
CA PHE A 146 5.39 -3.89 4.40
C PHE A 146 4.27 -4.87 4.05
N SER A 147 3.89 -4.98 2.78
CA SER A 147 2.92 -5.97 2.34
C SER A 147 3.49 -7.38 2.36
N VAL A 148 4.77 -7.56 2.00
CA VAL A 148 5.46 -8.85 2.11
C VAL A 148 5.58 -9.28 3.57
N ILE A 149 6.03 -8.39 4.46
CA ILE A 149 6.11 -8.67 5.90
C ILE A 149 4.72 -9.01 6.46
N SER A 150 3.69 -8.27 6.06
CA SER A 150 2.32 -8.54 6.49
C SER A 150 1.79 -9.88 6.00
N SER A 151 2.06 -10.24 4.75
CA SER A 151 1.74 -11.54 4.17
C SER A 151 2.40 -12.69 4.95
N TRP A 152 3.68 -12.55 5.27
CA TRP A 152 4.41 -13.55 6.06
C TRP A 152 3.79 -13.76 7.45
N VAL A 153 3.43 -12.68 8.15
CA VAL A 153 2.78 -12.84 9.47
C VAL A 153 1.41 -13.51 9.34
N ILE A 154 0.63 -13.17 8.31
CA ILE A 154 -0.66 -13.82 8.06
C ILE A 154 -0.47 -15.33 7.88
N LEU A 155 0.50 -15.75 7.06
CA LEU A 155 0.79 -17.16 6.81
C LEU A 155 1.18 -17.92 8.08
N ILE A 156 1.97 -17.31 8.96
CA ILE A 156 2.37 -17.93 10.22
C ILE A 156 1.21 -18.02 11.20
N GLU A 157 0.43 -16.94 11.37
CA GLU A 157 -0.66 -16.92 12.35
C GLU A 157 -1.79 -17.88 11.95
N ILE A 158 -2.05 -18.07 10.65
CA ILE A 158 -3.00 -19.08 10.17
C ILE A 158 -2.51 -20.51 10.47
N ARG A 159 -1.22 -20.75 10.68
CA ARG A 159 -0.70 -22.10 10.97
C ARG A 159 -0.53 -22.38 12.46
N ARG A 160 -0.64 -21.36 13.31
CA ARG A 160 -0.59 -21.45 14.77
C ARG A 160 -1.92 -21.90 15.34
#